data_AF-A0A3M1ICM9-F1
#
_entry.id   AF-A0A3M1ICM9-F1
#
_cell.length_a   1.000
_cell.length_b   1.000
_cell.length_c   1.000
_cell.angle_alpha   90.00
_cell.angle_beta   90.00
_cell.angle_gamma   90.00
#
_symmetry.space_group_name_H-M   'P 1'
#
loop_
_entity.id
_entity.type
_entity.pdbx_description
1 polymer ?
#
loop_
_entity_poly.entity_id
_entity_poly.type
_entity_poly.pdbx_seq_one_letter_code
_entity_poly.pdbx_strand_id
1 'polypeptide(L)'
;MKLPNESWLGRQGGLALLAALTLSVEPAVPAAVFAVDPDRSTITVAGSVAGLAVTEQAPGSLSSRFEGQLVVEQTEQGLVFLTDSRLRIQDNGSWEPAAEGQPGREPAAFGARISGLLLSAWAAGRNLELSVSSGVIPLVGDEFDAGQVLFFFPPEGDAAVDFRVGGLFPQGGRVPLQGGGTNLVQGSGTLRTEGDVQTLTLPLDNTFLVRLLQDNDTTLIIRGRIVATRQLGSGATSFEDFLALHFPGETDPGIIGAEADPDGDGIVNLVEYGFGLNPTSPETGFKPLELRRSTREMVALYYRRPAGLADVTYPLYESADLRSWSRRVHFEAVRDLGTGWEEVEILLDAPAEDRGRFFMVGVQPFP
;
A
#
# COMPACT_ATOMS: atom_id res chain seq x y z
N MET A 1 4.91 -12.88 75.95
CA MET A 1 3.79 -12.99 76.92
C MET A 1 2.50 -12.94 76.12
N LYS A 2 1.61 -13.90 76.38
CA LYS A 2 0.29 -14.22 75.80
C LYS A 2 -0.46 -13.14 74.96
N LEU A 3 -0.98 -13.63 73.82
CA LEU A 3 -2.18 -13.26 73.00
C LEU A 3 -3.46 -13.11 73.88
N PRO A 4 -4.71 -12.79 73.40
CA PRO A 4 -5.28 -12.80 72.01
C PRO A 4 -6.30 -11.65 71.71
N ASN A 5 -6.88 -11.53 70.50
CA ASN A 5 -8.19 -12.15 70.15
C ASN A 5 -8.43 -12.29 68.64
N GLU A 6 -8.96 -13.46 68.30
CA GLU A 6 -9.35 -14.02 67.01
C GLU A 6 -10.55 -13.28 66.37
N SER A 7 -10.86 -13.38 65.07
CA SER A 7 -11.53 -14.57 64.53
C SER A 7 -11.90 -14.50 63.02
N TRP A 8 -11.67 -15.65 62.36
CA TRP A 8 -12.51 -16.37 61.37
C TRP A 8 -12.90 -15.75 60.01
N LEU A 9 -12.25 -16.25 58.95
CA LEU A 9 -12.78 -17.00 57.78
C LEU A 9 -11.55 -17.19 56.85
N GLY A 10 -11.09 -18.38 56.45
CA GLY A 10 -11.75 -19.63 56.11
C GLY A 10 -11.09 -20.08 54.80
N ARG A 11 -10.13 -21.01 54.87
CA ARG A 11 -9.41 -21.58 53.72
C ARG A 11 -10.38 -22.24 52.74
N GLN A 12 -10.20 -22.02 51.44
CA GLN A 12 -10.05 -23.11 50.46
C GLN A 12 -9.04 -22.70 49.39
N GLY A 13 -8.06 -23.58 49.18
CA GLY A 13 -7.03 -23.41 48.19
C GLY A 13 -7.57 -23.67 46.78
N GLY A 14 -7.31 -22.73 45.90
CA GLY A 14 -7.25 -22.95 44.46
C GLY A 14 -5.87 -22.49 44.01
N LEU A 15 -4.96 -23.43 43.79
CA LEU A 15 -3.79 -23.20 42.96
C LEU A 15 -4.32 -22.96 41.54
N ALA A 16 -4.59 -21.71 41.19
CA ALA A 16 -4.77 -21.31 39.81
C ALA A 16 -3.37 -21.32 39.17
N LEU A 17 -3.02 -22.44 38.53
CA LEU A 17 -2.01 -22.43 37.48
C LEU A 17 -2.57 -21.48 36.39
N LEU A 18 -2.15 -20.21 36.41
CA LEU A 18 -2.22 -19.38 35.21
C LEU A 18 -1.20 -19.96 34.24
N ALA A 19 -1.63 -20.93 33.44
CA ALA A 19 -1.03 -21.15 32.14
C ALA A 19 -1.35 -19.89 31.33
N ALA A 20 -0.44 -18.92 31.35
CA ALA A 20 -0.40 -17.91 30.33
C ALA A 20 -0.15 -18.66 29.01
N LEU A 21 -1.22 -18.98 28.27
CA LEU A 21 -1.11 -19.07 26.83
C LEU A 21 -0.66 -17.68 26.39
N THR A 22 0.65 -17.48 26.29
CA THR A 22 1.19 -16.52 25.36
C THR A 22 0.76 -17.05 23.99
N LEU A 23 -0.40 -16.61 23.51
CA LEU A 23 -0.58 -16.45 22.08
C LEU A 23 0.56 -15.53 21.68
N SER A 24 1.64 -16.11 21.16
CA SER A 24 2.58 -15.41 20.33
C SER A 24 1.77 -14.93 19.14
N VAL A 25 1.16 -13.75 19.28
CA VAL A 25 0.77 -12.97 18.11
C VAL A 25 2.10 -12.60 17.52
N GLU A 26 2.56 -13.36 16.52
CA GLU A 26 3.63 -12.87 15.66
C GLU A 26 3.19 -11.47 15.22
N PRO A 27 4.02 -10.43 15.41
CA PRO A 27 3.66 -9.10 14.97
C PRO A 27 3.33 -9.21 13.48
N ALA A 28 2.11 -8.83 13.11
CA ALA A 28 1.68 -8.84 11.71
C ALA A 28 2.72 -8.05 10.91
N VAL A 29 3.34 -8.71 9.92
CA VAL A 29 4.32 -8.03 9.09
C VAL A 29 3.58 -6.92 8.34
N PRO A 30 3.97 -5.65 8.51
CA PRO A 30 3.27 -4.53 7.91
C PRO A 30 3.24 -4.68 6.39
N ALA A 31 2.04 -4.58 5.82
CA ALA A 31 1.86 -4.74 4.38
C ALA A 31 2.51 -3.58 3.61
N ALA A 32 3.28 -3.94 2.59
CA ALA A 32 3.88 -3.02 1.65
C ALA A 32 2.85 -2.47 0.67
N VAL A 33 2.92 -1.17 0.36
CA VAL A 33 2.08 -0.55 -0.68
C VAL A 33 2.95 -0.21 -1.89
N PHE A 34 2.64 -0.80 -3.04
CA PHE A 34 3.27 -0.50 -4.32
C PHE A 34 2.32 0.34 -5.17
N ALA A 35 2.81 1.48 -5.67
CA ALA A 35 2.09 2.31 -6.62
C ALA A 35 2.21 1.70 -8.03
N VAL A 36 1.09 1.48 -8.70
CA VAL A 36 1.08 0.99 -10.08
C VAL A 36 1.55 2.08 -11.02
N ASP A 37 2.49 1.74 -11.90
CA ASP A 37 2.98 2.60 -12.97
C ASP A 37 2.13 2.39 -14.24
N PRO A 38 1.28 3.36 -14.64
CA PRO A 38 0.37 3.18 -15.78
C PRO A 38 1.11 3.07 -17.11
N ASP A 39 2.29 3.68 -17.24
CA ASP A 39 3.06 3.67 -18.49
C ASP A 39 3.65 2.29 -18.77
N ARG A 40 3.96 1.52 -17.72
CA ARG A 40 4.49 0.16 -17.80
C ARG A 40 3.46 -0.95 -17.56
N SER A 41 2.25 -0.60 -17.14
CA SER A 41 1.16 -1.53 -16.81
C SER A 41 0.08 -1.54 -17.88
N THR A 42 -0.07 -2.67 -18.57
CA THR A 42 -0.96 -2.80 -19.74
C THR A 42 -1.99 -3.89 -19.52
N ILE A 43 -3.14 -3.72 -20.17
CA ILE A 43 -4.24 -4.68 -20.17
C ILE A 43 -4.88 -4.73 -21.55
N THR A 44 -5.29 -5.93 -21.95
CA THR A 44 -6.07 -6.20 -23.15
C THR A 44 -7.25 -7.11 -22.80
N VAL A 45 -8.34 -6.94 -23.54
CA VAL A 45 -9.55 -7.72 -23.40
C VAL A 45 -9.84 -8.46 -24.70
N ALA A 46 -10.18 -9.73 -24.58
CA ALA A 46 -10.67 -10.58 -25.66
C ALA A 46 -11.81 -11.47 -25.15
N GLY A 47 -12.40 -12.28 -26.04
CA GLY A 47 -13.37 -13.28 -25.64
C GLY A 47 -14.51 -13.42 -26.64
N SER A 48 -15.63 -13.93 -26.17
CA SER A 48 -16.81 -14.18 -27.00
C SER A 48 -18.10 -14.01 -26.22
N VAL A 49 -19.17 -13.64 -26.94
CA VAL A 49 -20.54 -13.60 -26.44
C VAL A 49 -21.36 -14.58 -27.27
N ALA A 50 -21.96 -15.59 -26.63
CA ALA A 50 -22.74 -16.64 -27.31
C ALA A 50 -21.99 -17.28 -28.50
N GLY A 51 -20.67 -17.48 -28.35
CA GLY A 51 -19.79 -18.03 -29.38
C GLY A 51 -19.35 -17.06 -30.48
N LEU A 52 -19.83 -15.82 -30.49
CA LEU A 52 -19.37 -14.77 -31.41
C LEU A 52 -18.19 -14.02 -30.81
N ALA A 53 -17.11 -13.88 -31.57
CA ALA A 53 -15.92 -13.18 -31.11
C ALA A 53 -16.21 -11.70 -30.82
N VAL A 54 -15.61 -11.21 -29.74
CA VAL A 54 -15.53 -9.78 -29.44
C VAL A 54 -14.45 -9.16 -30.32
N THR A 55 -14.79 -8.05 -30.97
CA THR A 55 -13.89 -7.26 -31.80
C THR A 55 -13.88 -5.80 -31.36
N GLU A 56 -12.91 -5.03 -31.83
CA GLU A 56 -12.80 -3.61 -31.50
C GLU A 56 -13.93 -2.77 -32.12
N GLN A 57 -14.41 -1.75 -31.39
CA GLN A 57 -15.22 -0.69 -32.00
C GLN A 57 -14.35 0.24 -32.86
N ALA A 58 -13.12 0.50 -32.43
CA ALA A 58 -12.07 1.20 -33.16
C ALA A 58 -10.69 0.76 -32.68
N PRO A 59 -9.60 1.03 -33.43
CA PRO A 59 -8.25 0.62 -33.05
C PRO A 59 -7.89 0.99 -31.60
N GLY A 60 -7.46 0.01 -30.81
CA GLY A 60 -7.04 0.18 -29.41
C GLY A 60 -8.19 0.16 -28.40
N SER A 61 -9.45 0.09 -28.84
CA SER A 61 -10.63 0.09 -27.95
C SER A 61 -10.70 -1.11 -27.01
N LEU A 62 -9.95 -2.19 -27.26
CA LEU A 62 -9.84 -3.36 -26.39
C LEU A 62 -8.51 -3.42 -25.60
N SER A 63 -7.78 -2.30 -25.53
CA SER A 63 -6.53 -2.19 -24.78
C SER A 63 -6.53 -0.95 -23.87
N SER A 64 -6.04 -1.08 -22.65
CA SER A 64 -5.95 0.01 -21.69
C SER A 64 -4.75 -0.16 -20.75
N ARG A 65 -4.70 0.62 -19.67
CA ARG A 65 -3.65 0.63 -18.65
C ARG A 65 -4.24 0.42 -17.27
N PHE A 66 -3.43 -0.14 -16.38
CA PHE A 66 -3.76 -0.21 -14.96
C PHE A 66 -3.25 1.03 -14.22
N GLU A 67 -3.96 1.43 -13.18
CA GLU A 67 -3.54 2.39 -12.19
C GLU A 67 -3.96 1.93 -10.79
N GLY A 68 -3.52 2.64 -9.75
CA GLY A 68 -3.87 2.35 -8.36
C GLY A 68 -2.71 1.72 -7.60
N GLN A 69 -3.00 0.71 -6.77
CA GLN A 69 -2.03 0.16 -5.84
C GLN A 69 -2.15 -1.35 -5.64
N LEU A 70 -1.01 -1.98 -5.33
CA LEU A 70 -0.93 -3.33 -4.82
C LEU A 70 -0.48 -3.28 -3.36
N VAL A 71 -1.19 -4.00 -2.50
CA VAL A 71 -0.87 -4.15 -1.08
C VAL A 71 -0.37 -5.57 -0.87
N VAL A 72 0.87 -5.72 -0.41
CA VAL A 72 1.58 -7.01 -0.35
C VAL A 72 2.31 -7.15 0.98
N GLU A 73 2.01 -8.18 1.76
CA GLU A 73 2.85 -8.55 2.92
C GLU A 73 4.06 -9.36 2.44
N GLN A 74 5.24 -9.01 2.94
CA GLN A 74 6.47 -9.76 2.69
C GLN A 74 6.88 -10.47 3.96
N THR A 75 6.71 -11.79 4.00
CA THR A 75 7.05 -12.63 5.16
C THR A 75 8.38 -13.33 4.93
N GLU A 76 8.93 -13.96 5.97
CA GLU A 76 10.08 -14.86 5.81
C GLU A 76 9.81 -16.03 4.85
N GLN A 77 8.54 -16.38 4.64
CA GLN A 77 8.10 -17.52 3.83
C GLN A 77 7.74 -17.12 2.39
N GLY A 78 7.65 -15.82 2.08
CA GLY A 78 7.27 -15.31 0.76
C GLY A 78 6.28 -14.15 0.80
N LEU A 79 5.51 -14.00 -0.27
CA LEU A 79 4.60 -12.86 -0.50
C LEU A 79 3.14 -13.23 -0.25
N VAL A 80 2.37 -12.30 0.30
CA VAL A 80 0.91 -12.40 0.39
C VAL A 80 0.28 -11.15 -0.23
N PHE A 81 -0.49 -11.33 -1.29
CA PHE A 81 -1.28 -10.26 -1.88
C PHE A 81 -2.56 -10.05 -1.08
N LEU A 82 -2.83 -8.81 -0.67
CA LEU A 82 -3.98 -8.47 0.15
C LEU A 82 -5.13 -7.88 -0.67
N THR A 83 -6.35 -8.11 -0.18
CA THR A 83 -7.62 -7.62 -0.76
C THR A 83 -7.76 -6.10 -0.74
N ASP A 84 -6.89 -5.41 0.00
CA ASP A 84 -6.80 -3.95 0.04
C ASP A 84 -6.14 -3.37 -1.22
N SER A 85 -5.58 -4.23 -2.07
CA SER A 85 -5.16 -3.86 -3.42
C SER A 85 -6.33 -3.35 -4.27
N ARG A 86 -6.06 -2.35 -5.09
CA ARG A 86 -7.02 -1.67 -5.95
C ARG A 86 -6.37 -1.41 -7.31
N LEU A 87 -6.73 -2.22 -8.30
CA LEU A 87 -6.24 -2.12 -9.68
C LEU A 87 -7.35 -1.56 -10.57
N ARG A 88 -7.38 -0.25 -10.73
CA ARG A 88 -8.33 0.42 -11.62
C ARG A 88 -7.83 0.33 -13.05
N ILE A 89 -8.74 0.13 -14.00
CA ILE A 89 -8.44 0.16 -15.42
C ILE A 89 -8.87 1.51 -15.97
N GLN A 90 -7.95 2.22 -16.60
CA GLN A 90 -8.18 3.57 -17.10
C GLN A 90 -9.19 3.58 -18.26
N ASP A 91 -9.96 4.66 -18.37
CA ASP A 91 -10.74 4.93 -19.56
C ASP A 91 -9.80 5.21 -20.75
N ASN A 92 -10.00 4.54 -21.87
CA ASN A 92 -9.16 4.70 -23.07
C ASN A 92 -9.89 5.45 -24.21
N GLY A 93 -11.12 5.90 -23.98
CA GLY A 93 -11.90 6.67 -24.95
C GLY A 93 -13.39 6.71 -24.62
N SER A 94 -14.18 7.25 -25.55
CA SER A 94 -15.65 7.24 -25.45
C SER A 94 -16.23 6.18 -26.38
N TRP A 95 -16.91 5.19 -25.82
CA TRP A 95 -17.39 4.00 -26.56
C TRP A 95 -18.90 3.84 -26.47
N GLU A 96 -19.48 3.17 -27.47
CA GLU A 96 -20.89 2.79 -27.45
C GLU A 96 -21.09 1.51 -26.61
N PRO A 97 -22.26 1.32 -25.97
CA PRO A 97 -23.32 2.31 -25.76
C PRO A 97 -22.96 3.32 -24.66
N ALA A 98 -23.78 4.36 -24.48
CA ALA A 98 -23.76 5.17 -23.27
C ALA A 98 -24.21 4.34 -22.05
N ALA A 99 -24.07 4.89 -20.84
CA ALA A 99 -24.43 4.21 -19.59
C ALA A 99 -25.83 3.55 -19.66
N GLU A 100 -25.98 2.41 -18.99
CA GLU A 100 -27.22 1.63 -18.92
C GLU A 100 -27.71 1.12 -20.30
N GLY A 101 -26.81 1.03 -21.29
CA GLY A 101 -27.14 0.53 -22.63
C GLY A 101 -27.85 1.56 -23.53
N GLN A 102 -27.85 2.83 -23.15
CA GLN A 102 -28.51 3.89 -23.92
C GLN A 102 -27.78 4.20 -25.23
N PRO A 103 -28.49 4.68 -26.28
CA PRO A 103 -27.84 5.15 -27.51
C PRO A 103 -26.90 6.32 -27.22
N GLY A 104 -25.62 6.21 -27.62
CA GLY A 104 -24.64 7.27 -27.42
C GLY A 104 -23.24 6.71 -27.15
N ARG A 105 -22.27 7.61 -26.94
CA ARG A 105 -20.89 7.30 -26.58
C ARG A 105 -20.52 8.04 -25.31
N GLU A 106 -19.88 7.36 -24.37
CA GLU A 106 -19.43 7.93 -23.10
C GLU A 106 -18.08 7.31 -22.66
N PRO A 107 -17.30 7.98 -21.79
CA PRO A 107 -15.97 7.51 -21.34
C PRO A 107 -15.96 6.12 -20.71
N ALA A 108 -15.21 5.19 -21.30
CA ALA A 108 -15.11 3.80 -20.86
C ALA A 108 -13.69 3.24 -21.06
N ALA A 109 -13.36 2.23 -20.26
CA ALA A 109 -12.09 1.50 -20.31
C ALA A 109 -11.94 0.64 -21.56
N PHE A 110 -13.06 0.11 -22.07
CA PHE A 110 -13.08 -0.70 -23.28
C PHE A 110 -14.32 -0.45 -24.13
N GLY A 111 -14.17 -0.59 -25.45
CA GLY A 111 -15.25 -0.55 -26.44
C GLY A 111 -15.24 -1.79 -27.33
N ALA A 112 -16.20 -2.67 -27.13
CA ALA A 112 -16.35 -3.93 -27.85
C ALA A 112 -17.48 -3.87 -28.88
N ARG A 113 -17.29 -4.53 -30.02
CA ARG A 113 -18.29 -4.79 -31.05
C ARG A 113 -18.42 -6.29 -31.28
N ILE A 114 -19.65 -6.76 -31.40
CA ILE A 114 -19.99 -8.14 -31.74
C ILE A 114 -20.85 -8.09 -33.01
N SER A 115 -20.52 -8.92 -34.00
CA SER A 115 -21.22 -8.96 -35.28
C SER A 115 -21.55 -10.40 -35.68
N GLY A 116 -22.80 -10.62 -36.06
CA GLY A 116 -23.30 -11.89 -36.60
C GLY A 116 -24.24 -11.64 -37.77
N LEU A 117 -24.75 -12.70 -38.40
CA LEU A 117 -25.55 -12.61 -39.63
C LEU A 117 -26.79 -11.71 -39.52
N LEU A 118 -27.44 -11.69 -38.35
CA LEU A 118 -28.68 -10.94 -38.08
C LEU A 118 -28.58 -10.00 -36.87
N LEU A 119 -27.40 -9.89 -36.26
CA LEU A 119 -27.19 -9.16 -35.01
C LEU A 119 -25.94 -8.27 -35.11
N SER A 120 -26.07 -7.06 -34.57
CA SER A 120 -24.94 -6.19 -34.24
C SER A 120 -25.10 -5.75 -32.79
N ALA A 121 -24.05 -5.87 -32.00
CA ALA A 121 -24.04 -5.43 -30.62
C ALA A 121 -22.78 -4.63 -30.30
N TRP A 122 -22.93 -3.72 -29.34
CA TRP A 122 -21.88 -2.90 -28.79
C TRP A 122 -21.85 -3.10 -27.28
N ALA A 123 -20.66 -3.02 -26.71
CA ALA A 123 -20.47 -3.07 -25.27
C ALA A 123 -19.37 -2.10 -24.84
N ALA A 124 -19.56 -1.50 -23.67
CA ALA A 124 -18.63 -0.58 -23.04
C ALA A 124 -18.32 -1.06 -21.61
N GLY A 125 -17.04 -1.28 -21.30
CA GLY A 125 -16.59 -1.64 -19.95
C GLY A 125 -16.35 -0.38 -19.12
N ARG A 126 -17.05 -0.21 -17.99
CA ARG A 126 -17.01 1.00 -17.17
C ARG A 126 -16.70 0.70 -15.71
N ASN A 127 -16.05 1.66 -15.04
CA ASN A 127 -15.71 1.61 -13.62
C ASN A 127 -14.98 0.31 -13.25
N LEU A 128 -14.11 -0.17 -14.13
CA LEU A 128 -13.48 -1.47 -13.98
C LEU A 128 -12.36 -1.39 -12.95
N GLU A 129 -12.53 -2.14 -11.87
CA GLU A 129 -11.56 -2.26 -10.79
C GLU A 129 -11.43 -3.73 -10.40
N LEU A 130 -10.19 -4.21 -10.35
CA LEU A 130 -9.85 -5.54 -9.85
C LEU A 130 -9.23 -5.41 -8.46
N SER A 131 -9.54 -6.39 -7.61
CA SER A 131 -8.77 -6.67 -6.41
C SER A 131 -7.95 -7.95 -6.61
N VAL A 132 -6.97 -8.15 -5.73
CA VAL A 132 -6.14 -9.35 -5.72
C VAL A 132 -6.10 -9.98 -4.34
N SER A 133 -5.83 -11.28 -4.30
CA SER A 133 -5.50 -11.97 -3.05
C SER A 133 -4.62 -13.18 -3.31
N SER A 134 -3.89 -13.63 -2.30
CA SER A 134 -3.20 -14.93 -2.34
C SER A 134 -3.05 -15.50 -0.94
N GLY A 135 -2.67 -16.79 -0.86
CA GLY A 135 -1.95 -17.29 0.30
C GLY A 135 -0.49 -16.84 0.27
N VAL A 136 0.36 -17.45 1.12
CA VAL A 136 1.80 -17.26 1.06
C VAL A 136 2.35 -17.90 -0.23
N ILE A 137 2.93 -17.08 -1.10
CA ILE A 137 3.60 -17.51 -2.32
C ILE A 137 5.11 -17.43 -2.09
N PRO A 138 5.85 -18.55 -2.14
CA PRO A 138 7.30 -18.54 -1.96
C PRO A 138 8.00 -17.59 -2.96
N LEU A 139 8.93 -16.79 -2.44
CA LEU A 139 9.82 -15.96 -3.25
C LEU A 139 11.18 -16.66 -3.35
N VAL A 140 11.58 -17.03 -4.58
CA VAL A 140 12.85 -17.72 -4.85
C VAL A 140 13.75 -16.78 -5.64
N GLY A 141 14.74 -16.19 -4.96
CA GLY A 141 15.47 -15.05 -5.51
C GLY A 141 14.53 -13.88 -5.70
N ASP A 142 14.40 -13.39 -6.93
CA ASP A 142 13.48 -12.29 -7.26
C ASP A 142 12.16 -12.78 -7.87
N GLU A 143 11.91 -14.09 -7.94
CA GLU A 143 10.78 -14.66 -8.67
C GLU A 143 9.77 -15.37 -7.76
N PHE A 144 8.49 -15.25 -8.11
CA PHE A 144 7.39 -15.97 -7.44
C PHE A 144 6.40 -16.53 -8.48
N ASP A 145 5.62 -17.53 -8.09
CA ASP A 145 4.59 -18.12 -8.95
C ASP A 145 3.36 -17.20 -9.05
N ALA A 146 3.32 -16.39 -10.12
CA ALA A 146 2.21 -15.47 -10.38
C ALA A 146 0.87 -16.19 -10.63
N GLY A 147 0.89 -17.49 -10.95
CA GLY A 147 -0.31 -18.31 -11.11
C GLY A 147 -1.09 -18.45 -9.80
N GLN A 148 -0.45 -18.27 -8.64
CA GLN A 148 -1.10 -18.39 -7.32
C GLN A 148 -1.83 -17.11 -6.88
N VAL A 149 -1.73 -16.03 -7.65
CA VAL A 149 -2.48 -14.79 -7.38
C VAL A 149 -3.90 -14.93 -7.92
N LEU A 150 -4.89 -14.62 -7.09
CA LEU A 150 -6.29 -14.55 -7.48
C LEU A 150 -6.61 -13.13 -7.90
N PHE A 151 -7.26 -12.97 -9.06
CA PHE A 151 -7.82 -11.69 -9.51
C PHE A 151 -9.33 -11.78 -9.53
N PHE A 152 -10.00 -10.76 -9.02
CA PHE A 152 -11.46 -10.74 -8.97
C PHE A 152 -12.03 -9.34 -9.02
N PHE A 153 -13.23 -9.22 -9.58
CA PHE A 153 -14.08 -8.05 -9.43
C PHE A 153 -14.77 -8.14 -8.07
N PRO A 154 -14.58 -7.16 -7.17
CA PRO A 154 -15.19 -7.19 -5.85
C PRO A 154 -16.73 -7.11 -5.95
N PRO A 155 -17.49 -7.84 -5.11
CA PRO A 155 -18.95 -7.86 -5.17
C PRO A 155 -19.58 -6.50 -4.85
N GLU A 156 -18.91 -5.68 -4.04
CA GLU A 156 -19.32 -4.32 -3.67
C GLU A 156 -18.85 -3.25 -4.68
N GLY A 157 -18.23 -3.67 -5.80
CA GLY A 157 -17.69 -2.76 -6.81
C GLY A 157 -18.72 -2.35 -7.88
N ASP A 158 -18.45 -1.22 -8.54
CA ASP A 158 -19.31 -0.67 -9.60
C ASP A 158 -18.95 -1.16 -11.02
N ALA A 159 -17.98 -2.08 -11.12
CA ALA A 159 -17.49 -2.59 -12.39
C ALA A 159 -18.61 -3.26 -13.20
N ALA A 160 -18.78 -2.83 -14.46
CA ALA A 160 -19.84 -3.35 -15.29
C ALA A 160 -19.53 -3.26 -16.78
N VAL A 161 -20.32 -4.02 -17.54
CA VAL A 161 -20.41 -3.91 -18.99
C VAL A 161 -21.80 -3.37 -19.34
N ASP A 162 -21.84 -2.17 -19.91
CA ASP A 162 -23.05 -1.68 -20.58
C ASP A 162 -23.10 -2.27 -21.98
N PHE A 163 -24.25 -2.77 -22.41
CA PHE A 163 -24.42 -3.39 -23.71
C PHE A 163 -25.66 -2.87 -24.44
N ARG A 164 -25.59 -2.89 -25.76
CA ARG A 164 -26.71 -2.58 -26.64
C ARG A 164 -26.66 -3.48 -27.86
N VAL A 165 -27.77 -4.14 -28.13
CA VAL A 165 -28.01 -4.96 -29.32
C VAL A 165 -28.92 -4.18 -30.25
N GLY A 166 -28.52 -4.07 -31.52
CA GLY A 166 -29.34 -3.57 -32.61
C GLY A 166 -29.85 -4.70 -33.51
N GLY A 167 -30.62 -4.34 -34.54
CA GLY A 167 -31.22 -5.28 -35.48
C GLY A 167 -32.68 -5.60 -35.14
N LEU A 168 -33.10 -6.83 -35.42
CA LEU A 168 -34.52 -7.26 -35.31
C LEU A 168 -35.04 -7.31 -33.87
N PHE A 169 -34.15 -7.41 -32.88
CA PHE A 169 -34.48 -7.50 -31.46
C PHE A 169 -33.62 -6.52 -30.65
N PRO A 170 -33.96 -5.22 -30.68
CA PRO A 170 -33.20 -4.21 -29.97
C PRO A 170 -33.35 -4.38 -28.46
N GLN A 171 -32.23 -4.41 -27.75
CA GLN A 171 -32.18 -4.50 -26.30
C GLN A 171 -30.91 -3.80 -25.80
N GLY A 172 -30.91 -3.36 -24.55
CA GLY A 172 -29.72 -2.81 -23.90
C GLY A 172 -29.86 -2.88 -22.40
N GLY A 173 -28.75 -2.74 -21.71
CA GLY A 173 -28.70 -2.73 -20.25
C GLY A 173 -27.27 -2.76 -19.73
N ARG A 174 -27.15 -3.06 -18.44
CA ARG A 174 -25.90 -3.12 -17.70
C ARG A 174 -25.76 -4.49 -17.05
N VAL A 175 -24.58 -5.08 -17.15
CA VAL A 175 -24.22 -6.32 -16.47
C VAL A 175 -23.07 -6.03 -15.50
N PRO A 176 -23.31 -6.11 -14.18
CA PRO A 176 -22.23 -6.04 -13.19
C PRO A 176 -21.21 -7.16 -13.41
N LEU A 177 -19.94 -6.83 -13.25
CA LEU A 177 -18.85 -7.79 -13.25
C LEU A 177 -18.50 -8.11 -11.79
N GLN A 178 -18.56 -9.38 -11.43
CA GLN A 178 -18.28 -9.86 -10.08
C GLN A 178 -17.58 -11.20 -10.12
N GLY A 179 -16.84 -11.51 -9.05
CA GLY A 179 -16.13 -12.77 -8.91
C GLY A 179 -14.82 -12.79 -9.68
N GLY A 180 -14.18 -13.96 -9.72
CA GLY A 180 -12.88 -14.10 -10.34
C GLY A 180 -12.32 -15.50 -10.23
N GLY A 181 -11.02 -15.61 -10.42
CA GLY A 181 -10.34 -16.89 -10.47
C GLY A 181 -8.83 -16.78 -10.40
N THR A 182 -8.19 -17.94 -10.37
CA THR A 182 -6.74 -18.11 -10.40
C THR A 182 -6.15 -17.55 -11.69
N ASN A 183 -5.03 -16.85 -11.56
CA ASN A 183 -4.27 -16.38 -12.69
C ASN A 183 -3.74 -17.58 -13.48
N LEU A 184 -4.03 -17.61 -14.78
CA LEU A 184 -3.71 -18.72 -15.69
C LEU A 184 -2.35 -18.53 -16.38
N VAL A 185 -1.55 -17.57 -15.91
CA VAL A 185 -0.21 -17.32 -16.41
C VAL A 185 0.70 -18.52 -16.14
N GLN A 186 1.50 -18.90 -17.12
CA GLN A 186 2.52 -19.95 -16.99
C GLN A 186 3.93 -19.40 -16.65
N GLY A 187 4.07 -18.08 -16.51
CA GLY A 187 5.32 -17.40 -16.15
C GLY A 187 5.36 -16.94 -14.69
N SER A 188 6.56 -16.60 -14.22
CA SER A 188 6.78 -16.01 -12.90
C SER A 188 6.43 -14.53 -12.85
N GLY A 189 6.00 -14.07 -11.68
CA GLY A 189 6.08 -12.66 -11.30
C GLY A 189 7.46 -12.38 -10.70
N THR A 190 7.84 -11.11 -10.64
CA THR A 190 9.13 -10.71 -10.07
C THR A 190 8.99 -9.63 -9.03
N LEU A 191 9.78 -9.70 -7.96
CA LEU A 191 10.01 -8.64 -7.00
C LEU A 191 11.51 -8.32 -6.99
N ARG A 192 11.89 -7.18 -7.57
CA ARG A 192 13.31 -6.77 -7.68
C ARG A 192 13.56 -5.52 -6.89
N THR A 193 14.70 -5.46 -6.22
CA THR A 193 15.20 -4.25 -5.56
C THR A 193 16.40 -3.72 -6.33
N GLU A 194 16.30 -2.50 -6.84
CA GLU A 194 17.40 -1.77 -7.48
C GLU A 194 17.60 -0.45 -6.74
N GLY A 195 18.70 -0.36 -5.98
CA GLY A 195 18.90 0.72 -5.01
C GLY A 195 17.71 0.79 -4.05
N ASP A 196 17.04 1.92 -4.04
CA ASP A 196 15.95 2.25 -3.11
C ASP A 196 14.58 1.92 -3.69
N VAL A 197 14.53 1.40 -4.92
CA VAL A 197 13.26 1.12 -5.58
C VAL A 197 13.05 -0.38 -5.60
N GLN A 198 11.97 -0.81 -4.97
CA GLN A 198 11.48 -2.15 -5.18
C GLN A 198 10.39 -2.15 -6.25
N THR A 199 10.62 -2.92 -7.32
CA THR A 199 9.70 -3.09 -8.44
C THR A 199 9.07 -4.47 -8.41
N LEU A 200 7.74 -4.49 -8.32
CA LEU A 200 6.90 -5.66 -8.45
C LEU A 200 6.35 -5.74 -9.89
N THR A 201 6.63 -6.84 -10.59
CA THR A 201 6.05 -7.14 -11.90
C THR A 201 5.15 -8.37 -11.80
N LEU A 202 3.88 -8.21 -12.14
CA LEU A 202 2.87 -9.24 -12.04
C LEU A 202 2.19 -9.43 -13.41
N PRO A 203 2.47 -10.53 -14.13
CA PRO A 203 1.73 -10.87 -15.35
C PRO A 203 0.29 -11.31 -15.01
N LEU A 204 -0.62 -11.08 -15.94
CA LEU A 204 -2.05 -11.40 -15.82
C LEU A 204 -2.53 -12.15 -17.08
N ASP A 205 -3.19 -13.27 -16.87
CA ASP A 205 -4.02 -13.99 -17.84
C ASP A 205 -5.18 -14.61 -17.06
N ASN A 206 -6.38 -14.09 -17.24
CA ASN A 206 -7.55 -14.55 -16.51
C ASN A 206 -8.75 -14.66 -17.45
N THR A 207 -9.59 -15.67 -17.21
CA THR A 207 -10.84 -15.86 -17.96
C THR A 207 -12.00 -15.76 -16.99
N PHE A 208 -12.80 -14.71 -17.14
CA PHE A 208 -14.04 -14.52 -16.43
C PHE A 208 -15.20 -15.08 -17.25
N LEU A 209 -16.08 -15.82 -16.58
CA LEU A 209 -17.33 -16.29 -17.16
C LEU A 209 -18.44 -15.36 -16.71
N VAL A 210 -19.09 -14.73 -17.68
CA VAL A 210 -20.20 -13.80 -17.45
C VAL A 210 -21.47 -14.47 -17.96
N ARG A 211 -22.55 -14.32 -17.20
CA ARG A 211 -23.89 -14.71 -17.64
C ARG A 211 -24.56 -13.52 -18.31
N LEU A 212 -24.72 -13.56 -19.62
CA LEU A 212 -25.48 -12.53 -20.35
C LEU A 212 -26.90 -13.01 -20.69
N LEU A 213 -27.03 -14.19 -21.30
CA LEU A 213 -28.31 -14.83 -21.65
C LEU A 213 -28.48 -16.15 -20.89
N GLN A 214 -27.41 -16.95 -20.82
CA GLN A 214 -27.33 -18.23 -20.11
C GLN A 214 -26.04 -18.31 -19.29
N ASP A 215 -26.00 -19.22 -18.32
CA ASP A 215 -24.80 -19.40 -17.49
C ASP A 215 -23.59 -19.74 -18.38
N ASN A 216 -22.49 -19.02 -18.17
CA ASN A 216 -21.21 -19.20 -18.88
C ASN A 216 -21.27 -19.05 -20.41
N ASP A 217 -22.23 -18.28 -20.94
CA ASP A 217 -22.34 -18.02 -22.38
C ASP A 217 -21.39 -16.94 -22.89
N THR A 218 -20.78 -16.19 -21.98
CA THR A 218 -19.88 -15.09 -22.27
C THR A 218 -18.54 -15.32 -21.60
N THR A 219 -17.49 -15.26 -22.40
CA THR A 219 -16.10 -15.33 -21.93
C THR A 219 -15.46 -13.96 -22.05
N LEU A 220 -14.86 -13.51 -20.97
CA LEU A 220 -14.04 -12.30 -20.90
C LEU A 220 -12.62 -12.72 -20.52
N ILE A 221 -11.73 -12.67 -21.51
CA ILE A 221 -10.32 -13.01 -21.34
C ILE A 221 -9.57 -11.69 -21.13
N ILE A 222 -8.93 -11.55 -19.98
CA ILE A 222 -8.12 -10.39 -19.63
C ILE A 222 -6.67 -10.81 -19.61
N ARG A 223 -5.83 -10.11 -20.38
CA ARG A 223 -4.37 -10.35 -20.41
C ARG A 223 -3.61 -9.07 -20.22
N GLY A 224 -2.48 -9.13 -19.53
CA GLY A 224 -1.69 -7.95 -19.30
C GLY A 224 -0.47 -8.18 -18.42
N ARG A 225 0.09 -7.06 -17.98
CA ARG A 225 1.18 -7.01 -17.02
C ARG A 225 1.00 -5.77 -16.16
N ILE A 226 1.14 -5.95 -14.86
CA ILE A 226 1.17 -4.86 -13.87
C ILE A 226 2.63 -4.67 -13.46
N VAL A 227 3.09 -3.43 -13.48
CA VAL A 227 4.39 -3.02 -12.93
C VAL A 227 4.09 -1.98 -11.87
N ALA A 228 4.47 -2.27 -10.64
CA ALA A 228 4.25 -1.39 -9.51
C ALA A 228 5.57 -1.20 -8.75
N THR A 229 5.76 -0.02 -8.18
CA THR A 229 7.00 0.33 -7.48
C THR A 229 6.68 0.84 -6.09
N ARG A 230 7.56 0.53 -5.13
CA ARG A 230 7.64 1.24 -3.86
C ARG A 230 9.06 1.76 -3.67
N GLN A 231 9.18 2.91 -3.03
CA GLN A 231 10.45 3.32 -2.45
C GLN A 231 10.64 2.51 -1.17
N LEU A 232 11.78 1.86 -1.05
CA LEU A 232 12.39 1.51 0.21
C LEU A 232 13.07 2.80 0.68
N GLY A 233 12.75 3.30 1.87
CA GLY A 233 13.36 4.50 2.44
C GLY A 233 14.85 4.59 2.11
N SER A 234 15.25 5.81 1.73
CA SER A 234 16.51 6.17 1.09
C SER A 234 17.68 5.29 1.53
N GLY A 235 18.27 4.53 0.62
CA GLY A 235 19.40 3.61 0.82
C GLY A 235 20.72 4.31 1.05
N ALA A 236 20.66 5.54 1.57
CA ALA A 236 21.66 6.00 2.50
C ALA A 236 21.51 5.21 3.81
N THR A 237 22.24 4.10 3.92
CA THR A 237 22.34 3.34 5.18
C THR A 237 23.26 4.01 6.20
N SER A 238 23.92 5.10 5.79
CA SER A 238 24.78 5.94 6.61
C SER A 238 24.66 7.41 6.23
N PHE A 239 25.05 8.30 7.14
CA PHE A 239 25.14 9.74 6.91
C PHE A 239 26.13 10.07 5.77
N GLU A 240 27.17 9.27 5.59
CA GLU A 240 28.14 9.45 4.49
C GLU A 240 27.49 9.15 3.14
N ASP A 241 26.70 8.08 3.03
CA ASP A 241 25.96 7.74 1.81
C ASP A 241 24.94 8.83 1.46
N PHE A 242 24.28 9.39 2.48
CA PHE A 242 23.35 10.52 2.33
C PHE A 242 24.07 11.74 1.72
N LEU A 243 25.23 12.12 2.27
CA LEU A 243 26.00 13.24 1.74
C LEU A 243 26.47 12.97 0.30
N ALA A 244 26.95 11.75 0.01
CA ALA A 244 27.41 11.39 -1.33
C ALA A 244 26.29 11.43 -2.37
N LEU A 245 25.06 11.07 -1.96
CA LEU A 245 23.87 11.11 -2.81
C LEU A 245 23.45 12.54 -3.14
N HIS A 246 23.40 13.42 -2.14
CA HIS A 246 22.87 14.78 -2.29
C HIS A 246 23.91 15.82 -2.74
N PHE A 247 25.19 15.60 -2.41
CA PHE A 247 26.29 16.52 -2.72
C PHE A 247 27.46 15.80 -3.42
N PRO A 248 27.25 15.24 -4.62
CA PRO A 248 28.25 14.41 -5.29
C PRO A 248 29.53 15.21 -5.61
N GLY A 249 30.63 14.83 -4.97
CA GLY A 249 31.95 15.44 -5.16
C GLY A 249 32.17 16.75 -4.41
N GLU A 250 31.23 17.17 -3.57
CA GLU A 250 31.41 18.31 -2.68
C GLU A 250 32.31 17.95 -1.50
N THR A 251 33.09 18.93 -1.02
CA THR A 251 34.04 18.75 0.10
C THR A 251 34.01 19.91 1.10
N ASP A 252 33.27 20.99 0.83
CA ASP A 252 33.16 22.14 1.74
C ASP A 252 32.38 21.76 3.01
N PRO A 253 33.00 21.78 4.21
CA PRO A 253 32.30 21.48 5.46
C PRO A 253 31.14 22.44 5.78
N GLY A 254 31.12 23.63 5.21
CA GLY A 254 29.99 24.55 5.30
C GLY A 254 28.76 24.12 4.50
N ILE A 255 28.91 23.12 3.62
CA ILE A 255 27.85 22.53 2.80
C ILE A 255 27.54 21.11 3.27
N ILE A 256 28.57 20.25 3.44
CA ILE A 256 28.38 18.82 3.76
C ILE A 256 28.53 18.49 5.26
N GLY A 257 28.75 19.49 6.11
CA GLY A 257 28.83 19.27 7.56
C GLY A 257 27.50 18.80 8.16
N ALA A 258 27.54 18.02 9.23
CA ALA A 258 26.34 17.55 9.95
C ALA A 258 25.42 18.69 10.41
N GLU A 259 26.02 19.82 10.79
CA GLU A 259 25.34 21.04 11.25
C GLU A 259 25.19 22.10 10.14
N ALA A 260 25.56 21.77 8.90
CA ALA A 260 25.37 22.67 7.76
C ALA A 260 23.90 22.67 7.32
N ASP A 261 23.46 23.81 6.81
CA ASP A 261 22.12 24.08 6.28
C ASP A 261 22.29 24.74 4.90
N PRO A 262 22.51 23.95 3.84
CA PRO A 262 22.90 24.46 2.53
C PRO A 262 21.76 25.15 1.77
N ASP A 263 20.52 24.76 2.05
CA ASP A 263 19.33 25.28 1.40
C ASP A 263 18.62 26.39 2.22
N GLY A 264 19.00 26.56 3.48
CA GLY A 264 18.73 27.74 4.29
C GLY A 264 17.35 27.75 4.93
N ASP A 265 16.77 26.57 5.17
CA ASP A 265 15.45 26.42 5.79
C ASP A 265 15.50 26.25 7.32
N GLY A 266 16.71 26.15 7.89
CA GLY A 266 16.97 25.97 9.31
C GLY A 266 17.04 24.52 9.77
N ILE A 267 16.98 23.54 8.86
CA ILE A 267 17.14 22.11 9.13
C ILE A 267 18.52 21.68 8.67
N VAL A 268 19.33 21.21 9.61
CA VAL A 268 20.71 20.81 9.30
C VAL A 268 20.77 19.42 8.67
N ASN A 269 21.82 19.15 7.88
CA ASN A 269 22.03 17.89 7.16
C ASN A 269 21.79 16.62 8.01
N LEU A 270 22.23 16.60 9.28
CA LEU A 270 22.03 15.44 10.15
C LEU A 270 20.56 15.19 10.46
N VAL A 271 19.77 16.26 10.62
CA VAL A 271 18.32 16.16 10.86
C VAL A 271 17.62 15.76 9.56
N GLU A 272 18.03 16.35 8.44
CA GLU A 272 17.54 15.95 7.11
C GLU A 272 17.75 14.45 6.87
N TYR A 273 18.95 13.93 7.13
CA TYR A 273 19.27 12.51 7.07
C TYR A 273 18.40 11.67 8.01
N GLY A 274 18.34 12.04 9.30
CA GLY A 274 17.58 11.31 10.30
C GLY A 274 16.07 11.27 10.01
N PHE A 275 15.55 12.20 9.21
CA PHE A 275 14.15 12.25 8.85
C PHE A 275 13.88 12.00 7.36
N GLY A 276 14.88 11.58 6.58
CA GLY A 276 14.75 11.23 5.17
C GLY A 276 14.29 12.39 4.28
N LEU A 277 14.75 13.61 4.58
CA LEU A 277 14.46 14.83 3.85
C LEU A 277 15.54 15.12 2.79
N ASN A 278 15.42 16.22 2.03
CA ASN A 278 16.34 16.57 0.96
C ASN A 278 17.11 17.87 1.28
N PRO A 279 18.43 17.79 1.59
CA PRO A 279 19.23 18.90 2.09
C PRO A 279 19.61 19.95 1.02
N THR A 280 19.02 19.84 -0.17
CA THR A 280 19.23 20.75 -1.30
C THR A 280 17.94 21.48 -1.72
N SER A 281 16.86 21.27 -0.98
CA SER A 281 15.53 21.74 -1.30
C SER A 281 14.79 22.16 -0.03
N PRO A 282 14.59 23.46 0.21
CA PRO A 282 13.99 23.97 1.44
C PRO A 282 12.64 23.32 1.77
N GLU A 283 12.48 22.87 3.01
CA GLU A 283 11.25 22.28 3.52
C GLU A 283 10.34 23.34 4.14
N THR A 284 9.03 23.20 3.90
CA THR A 284 8.02 24.11 4.44
C THR A 284 7.10 23.40 5.40
N GLY A 285 7.25 23.72 6.69
CA GLY A 285 6.35 23.22 7.73
C GLY A 285 6.69 21.84 8.28
N PHE A 286 7.97 21.44 8.20
CA PHE A 286 8.49 20.25 8.87
C PHE A 286 8.11 20.22 10.36
N LYS A 287 7.46 19.13 10.77
CA LYS A 287 7.02 18.89 12.15
C LYS A 287 7.24 17.41 12.46
N PRO A 288 8.45 17.01 12.90
CA PRO A 288 8.79 15.61 13.05
C PRO A 288 7.99 14.93 14.16
N LEU A 289 7.64 15.67 15.21
CA LEU A 289 6.98 15.12 16.40
C LEU A 289 5.52 15.58 16.48
N GLU A 290 4.63 14.61 16.54
CA GLU A 290 3.20 14.84 16.56
C GLU A 290 2.54 14.24 17.81
N LEU A 291 1.50 14.90 18.30
CA LEU A 291 0.71 14.42 19.43
C LEU A 291 -0.44 13.55 18.91
N ARG A 292 -0.40 12.24 19.20
CA ARG A 292 -1.46 11.30 18.79
C ARG A 292 -2.57 11.20 19.82
N ARG A 293 -2.21 11.19 21.10
CA ARG A 293 -3.16 11.05 22.21
C ARG A 293 -2.65 11.79 23.44
N SER A 294 -3.57 12.44 24.15
CA SER A 294 -3.31 13.00 25.47
C SER A 294 -4.49 12.72 26.39
N THR A 295 -4.23 12.05 27.49
CA THR A 295 -5.19 11.78 28.58
C THR A 295 -4.59 12.30 29.89
N ARG A 296 -5.34 12.19 30.99
CA ARG A 296 -4.84 12.53 32.33
C ARG A 296 -3.70 11.63 32.82
N GLU A 297 -3.54 10.45 32.21
CA GLU A 297 -2.60 9.43 32.66
C GLU A 297 -1.47 9.21 31.66
N MET A 298 -1.68 9.57 30.38
CA MET A 298 -0.76 9.20 29.31
C MET A 298 -0.71 10.24 28.19
N VAL A 299 0.49 10.47 27.67
CA VAL A 299 0.74 11.18 26.42
C VAL A 299 1.37 10.20 25.43
N ALA A 300 0.78 10.09 24.23
CA ALA A 300 1.34 9.34 23.11
C ALA A 300 1.81 10.33 22.04
N LEU A 301 3.12 10.36 21.82
CA LEU A 301 3.77 11.12 20.77
C LEU A 301 4.17 10.17 19.64
N TYR A 302 4.27 10.68 18.42
CA TYR A 302 4.80 9.89 17.32
C TYR A 302 5.64 10.71 16.37
N TYR A 303 6.58 10.05 15.73
CA TYR A 303 7.35 10.58 14.60
C TYR A 303 7.59 9.48 13.57
N ARG A 304 8.02 9.85 12.37
CA ARG A 304 8.44 8.92 11.32
C ARG A 304 9.91 9.11 11.02
N ARG A 305 10.61 8.04 10.69
CA ARG A 305 12.02 8.07 10.26
C ARG A 305 12.29 7.01 9.19
N PRO A 306 13.37 7.14 8.40
CA PRO A 306 13.85 6.04 7.58
C PRO A 306 14.17 4.81 8.46
N ALA A 307 13.85 3.62 7.95
CA ALA A 307 14.13 2.37 8.62
C ALA A 307 15.63 2.02 8.50
N GLY A 308 16.17 1.34 9.50
CA GLY A 308 17.51 0.73 9.41
C GLY A 308 18.71 1.68 9.53
N LEU A 309 18.52 2.95 9.89
CA LEU A 309 19.62 3.86 10.18
C LEU A 309 20.32 3.44 11.48
N ALA A 310 21.53 2.88 11.37
CA ALA A 310 22.29 2.36 12.51
C ALA A 310 23.21 3.40 13.16
N ASP A 311 23.46 4.51 12.48
CA ASP A 311 24.44 5.55 12.84
C ASP A 311 23.79 6.82 13.43
N VAL A 312 22.48 6.79 13.70
CA VAL A 312 21.75 7.87 14.39
C VAL A 312 20.83 7.35 15.49
N THR A 313 20.56 8.22 16.46
CA THR A 313 19.58 8.02 17.53
C THR A 313 18.66 9.22 17.69
N TYR A 314 17.49 8.96 18.26
CA TYR A 314 16.40 9.92 18.38
C TYR A 314 16.07 10.21 19.86
N PRO A 315 16.93 10.93 20.59
CA PRO A 315 16.65 11.26 21.98
C PRO A 315 15.41 12.16 22.09
N LEU A 316 14.52 11.82 23.04
CA LEU A 316 13.43 12.69 23.43
C LEU A 316 13.89 13.66 24.53
N TYR A 317 13.57 14.93 24.36
CA TYR A 317 13.76 15.98 25.35
C TYR A 317 12.42 16.54 25.82
N GLU A 318 12.35 16.85 27.11
CA GLU A 318 11.19 17.47 27.76
C GLU A 318 11.61 18.83 28.36
N SER A 319 10.71 19.82 28.24
CA SER A 319 10.84 21.12 28.90
C SER A 319 9.51 21.58 29.51
N ALA A 320 9.62 22.28 30.64
CA ALA A 320 8.47 22.94 31.29
C ALA A 320 8.33 24.42 30.90
N ASP A 321 9.36 25.02 30.29
CA ASP A 321 9.49 26.47 30.12
C ASP A 321 10.07 26.90 28.76
N LEU A 322 10.33 25.94 27.85
CA LEU A 322 11.02 26.10 26.56
C LEU A 322 12.48 26.60 26.66
N ARG A 323 13.04 26.68 27.86
CA ARG A 323 14.40 27.18 28.10
C ARG A 323 15.31 26.08 28.63
N SER A 324 14.81 25.32 29.59
CA SER A 324 15.53 24.23 30.23
C SER A 324 15.04 22.92 29.65
N TRP A 325 15.93 22.18 29.00
CA TRP A 325 15.62 20.90 28.36
C TRP A 325 16.35 19.77 29.08
N SER A 326 15.65 18.67 29.30
CA SER A 326 16.22 17.46 29.91
C SER A 326 15.86 16.23 29.09
N ARG A 327 16.80 15.28 28.99
CA ARG A 327 16.56 14.04 28.27
C ARG A 327 15.54 13.20 29.01
N ARG A 328 14.52 12.74 28.29
CA ARG A 328 13.44 11.90 28.80
C ARG A 328 13.70 10.44 28.41
N VAL A 329 13.85 9.58 29.42
CA VAL A 329 13.82 8.13 29.22
C VAL A 329 12.38 7.70 28.98
N HIS A 330 12.18 6.85 27.99
CA HIS A 330 10.87 6.43 27.53
C HIS A 330 10.94 5.02 26.95
N PHE A 331 9.78 4.41 26.77
CA PHE A 331 9.62 3.25 25.91
C PHE A 331 9.11 3.73 24.56
N GLU A 332 9.65 3.14 23.50
CA GLU A 332 9.17 3.34 22.15
C GLU A 332 8.61 2.04 21.59
N ALA A 333 7.52 2.15 20.85
CA ALA A 333 7.01 1.10 19.99
C ALA A 333 7.34 1.51 18.55
N VAL A 334 8.24 0.75 17.91
CA VAL A 334 8.61 0.96 16.52
C VAL A 334 7.74 0.07 15.65
N ARG A 335 7.09 0.68 14.67
CA ARG A 335 6.30 0.01 13.64
C ARG A 335 6.92 0.28 12.29
N ASP A 336 7.55 -0.74 11.70
CA ASP A 336 7.93 -0.70 10.29
C ASP A 336 6.67 -0.46 9.44
N LEU A 337 6.78 0.38 8.42
CA LEU A 337 5.68 0.71 7.51
C LEU A 337 5.77 -0.09 6.20
N GLY A 338 6.82 -0.90 6.00
CA GLY A 338 7.03 -1.63 4.77
C GLY A 338 7.31 -0.70 3.58
N THR A 339 7.67 0.55 3.83
CA THR A 339 8.09 1.53 2.81
C THR A 339 9.56 1.93 3.03
N GLY A 340 10.30 1.17 3.85
CA GLY A 340 11.59 1.57 4.42
C GLY A 340 11.50 2.81 5.31
N TRP A 341 10.31 3.07 5.86
CA TRP A 341 10.09 4.02 6.94
C TRP A 341 9.57 3.27 8.14
N GLU A 342 9.88 3.78 9.33
CA GLU A 342 9.29 3.34 10.58
C GLU A 342 8.48 4.48 11.18
N GLU A 343 7.34 4.13 11.79
CA GLU A 343 6.63 5.00 12.71
C GLU A 343 7.05 4.64 14.14
N VAL A 344 7.51 5.62 14.90
CA VAL A 344 7.90 5.45 16.29
C VAL A 344 6.84 6.09 17.17
N GLU A 345 6.17 5.28 17.98
CA GLU A 345 5.24 5.76 19.02
C GLU A 345 5.94 5.76 20.37
N ILE A 346 5.93 6.93 21.03
CA ILE A 346 6.47 7.12 22.37
C ILE A 346 5.31 7.24 23.34
N LEU A 347 5.28 6.35 24.34
CA LEU A 347 4.32 6.40 25.43
C LEU A 347 4.96 6.99 26.69
N LEU A 348 4.36 8.05 27.20
CA LEU A 348 4.80 8.75 28.40
C LEU A 348 3.67 8.78 29.43
N ASP A 349 4.02 8.58 30.70
CA ASP A 349 3.12 8.91 31.80
C ASP A 349 2.85 10.42 31.80
N ALA A 350 1.58 10.82 31.82
CA ALA A 350 1.20 12.21 31.97
C ALA A 350 1.44 12.65 33.43
N PRO A 351 2.19 13.72 33.69
CA PRO A 351 2.32 14.23 35.06
C PRO A 351 0.96 14.71 35.56
N ALA A 352 0.62 14.37 36.81
CA ALA A 352 -0.66 14.70 37.45
C ALA A 352 -0.92 16.21 37.65
N GLU A 353 0.01 17.08 37.28
CA GLU A 353 -0.07 18.53 37.49
C GLU A 353 -0.35 19.28 36.18
N ASP A 354 -1.31 20.21 36.21
CA ASP A 354 -1.87 21.02 35.10
C ASP A 354 -0.88 21.99 34.39
N ARG A 355 0.41 21.67 34.30
CA ARG A 355 1.38 22.50 33.57
C ARG A 355 1.70 21.88 32.22
N GLY A 356 1.53 22.69 31.17
CA GLY A 356 1.94 22.33 29.82
C GLY A 356 3.40 21.87 29.79
N ARG A 357 3.64 20.78 29.06
CA ARG A 357 4.96 20.26 28.76
C ARG A 357 5.25 20.41 27.29
N PHE A 358 6.51 20.67 26.97
CA PHE A 358 7.02 20.75 25.62
C PHE A 358 7.93 19.56 25.37
N PHE A 359 7.80 18.95 24.21
CA PHE A 359 8.58 17.80 23.79
C PHE A 359 9.31 18.12 22.50
N MET A 360 10.52 17.60 22.38
CA MET A 360 11.34 17.72 21.18
C MET A 360 12.04 16.38 20.95
N VAL A 361 12.01 15.90 19.72
CA VAL A 361 12.85 14.80 19.27
C VAL A 361 14.12 15.39 18.67
N GLY A 362 15.28 14.95 19.14
CA GLY A 362 16.57 15.29 18.53
C GLY A 362 17.01 14.20 17.55
N VAL A 363 18.02 14.50 16.75
CA VAL A 363 18.80 13.51 15.99
C VAL A 363 20.25 13.65 16.44
N GLN A 364 20.88 12.54 16.79
CA GLN A 364 22.27 12.51 17.23
C GLN A 364 23.00 11.35 16.56
N PRO A 365 24.29 11.50 16.20
CA PRO A 365 25.08 10.37 15.74
C PRO A 365 25.13 9.27 16.81
N PHE A 366 25.00 8.01 16.39
CA PHE A 366 25.24 6.87 17.26
C PHE A 366 26.76 6.62 17.34
N PRO A 367 27.34 6.53 18.55
CA PRO A 367 28.79 6.41 18.75
C PRO A 367 29.38 5.05 18.36
#